data_AF-A0A838MU06-F1
#
_entry.id   AF-A0A838MU06-F1
#
_cell.length_a   1.000
_cell.length_b   1.000
_cell.length_c   1.000
_cell.angle_alpha   90.00
_cell.angle_beta   90.00
_cell.angle_gamma   90.00
#
_symmetry.space_group_name_H-M   'P 1'
#
loop_
_entity.id
_entity.type
_entity.pdbx_description
1 polymer ?
#
loop_
_entity_poly.entity_id
_entity_poly.type
_entity_poly.pdbx_seq_one_letter_code
_entity_poly.pdbx_strand_id
1 'polypeptide(L)'
;MKSEKISELTTNRLSVYLRCLNLLADAGIKTISSQALADQFNLNSAQIRKDLAHFGEFGVRGVGYFVEELRQHITKILGLDNAHRVGIVGVGKLGTALANYNGFTASNFTVVALFDNDR
;
A
#
# COMPACT_ATOMS: atom_id res chain seq x y z
N MET A 1 -16.02 -8.30 20.82
CA MET A 1 -14.96 -8.73 19.89
C MET A 1 -13.65 -8.15 20.37
N LYS A 2 -12.66 -8.98 20.69
CA LYS A 2 -11.31 -8.50 21.02
C LYS A 2 -10.70 -7.94 19.73
N SER A 3 -10.54 -6.63 19.66
CA SER A 3 -9.69 -5.99 18.67
C SER A 3 -8.25 -6.37 19.02
N GLU A 4 -7.75 -7.47 18.45
CA GLU A 4 -6.31 -7.69 18.42
C GLU A 4 -5.73 -6.51 17.67
N LYS A 5 -4.94 -5.71 18.37
CA LYS A 5 -4.26 -4.54 17.83
C LYS A 5 -3.41 -5.04 16.66
N ILE A 6 -3.85 -4.79 15.43
CA ILE A 6 -3.14 -5.22 14.23
C ILE A 6 -1.72 -4.66 14.33
N SER A 7 -0.74 -5.54 14.24
CA SER A 7 0.66 -5.14 14.39
C SER A 7 1.03 -4.12 13.32
N GLU A 8 1.73 -3.07 13.71
CA GLU A 8 2.27 -2.06 12.80
C GLU A 8 3.13 -2.69 11.69
N LEU A 9 3.81 -3.81 12.00
CA LEU A 9 4.56 -4.60 11.04
C LEU A 9 3.66 -5.19 9.93
N THR A 10 2.45 -5.60 10.27
CA THR A 10 1.47 -6.13 9.31
C THR A 10 0.94 -5.02 8.40
N THR A 11 0.63 -3.86 8.96
CA THR A 11 0.22 -2.68 8.18
C THR A 11 1.31 -2.23 7.22
N ASN A 12 2.58 -2.24 7.65
CA ASN A 12 3.70 -1.90 6.77
C ASN A 12 3.81 -2.87 5.59
N ARG A 13 3.57 -4.17 5.78
CA ARG A 13 3.60 -5.16 4.69
C ARG A 13 2.45 -4.99 3.69
N LEU A 14 1.29 -4.48 4.12
CA LEU A 14 0.20 -4.15 3.19
C LEU A 14 0.61 -3.13 2.13
N SER A 15 1.42 -2.13 2.50
CA SER A 15 1.93 -1.16 1.51
C SER A 15 2.83 -1.81 0.45
N VAL A 16 3.62 -2.82 0.85
CA VAL A 16 4.43 -3.63 -0.07
C VAL A 16 3.53 -4.47 -0.98
N TYR A 17 2.49 -5.11 -0.43
CA TYR A 17 1.54 -5.90 -1.23
C TYR A 17 0.80 -5.02 -2.23
N LEU A 18 0.37 -3.82 -1.82
CA LEU A 18 -0.28 -2.86 -2.73
C LEU A 18 0.63 -2.50 -3.91
N ARG A 19 1.93 -2.25 -3.66
CA ARG A 19 2.89 -1.99 -4.74
C ARG A 19 3.02 -3.17 -5.69
N CYS A 20 3.08 -4.39 -5.18
CA CYS A 20 3.13 -5.60 -6.00
C CYS A 20 1.86 -5.75 -6.85
N LEU A 21 0.69 -5.50 -6.26
CA LEU A 21 -0.61 -5.59 -6.94
C LEU A 21 -0.78 -4.50 -8.00
N ASN A 22 -0.24 -3.29 -7.79
CA ASN A 22 -0.20 -2.25 -8.82
C ASN A 22 0.58 -2.74 -10.05
N LEU A 23 1.77 -3.31 -9.86
CA LEU A 23 2.57 -3.85 -10.96
C LEU A 23 1.86 -4.99 -11.71
N LEU A 24 1.13 -5.85 -10.99
CA LEU A 24 0.36 -6.94 -11.57
C LEU A 24 -0.86 -6.42 -12.35
N ALA A 25 -1.53 -5.41 -11.81
CA ALA A 25 -2.65 -4.73 -12.47
C ALA A 25 -2.19 -4.06 -13.77
N ASP A 26 -1.08 -3.33 -13.73
CA ASP A 26 -0.47 -2.69 -14.90
C ASP A 26 -0.05 -3.72 -15.96
N ALA A 27 0.36 -4.92 -15.53
CA ALA A 27 0.65 -6.05 -16.42
C ALA A 27 -0.61 -6.82 -16.90
N GLY A 28 -1.82 -6.41 -16.51
CA GLY A 28 -3.08 -7.03 -16.92
C GLY A 28 -3.37 -8.39 -16.27
N ILE A 29 -2.67 -8.73 -15.18
CA ILE A 29 -2.87 -10.00 -14.45
C ILE A 29 -4.17 -9.93 -13.66
N LYS A 30 -5.10 -10.83 -13.96
CA LYS A 30 -6.42 -10.85 -13.31
C LYS A 30 -6.41 -11.54 -11.94
N THR A 31 -5.66 -12.63 -11.82
CA THR A 31 -5.64 -13.46 -10.62
C THR A 31 -4.22 -13.88 -10.27
N ILE A 32 -3.90 -13.93 -8.98
CA ILE A 32 -2.60 -14.41 -8.50
C ILE A 32 -2.75 -15.25 -7.24
N SER A 33 -1.97 -16.32 -7.10
CA SER A 33 -1.91 -17.10 -5.86
C SER A 33 -0.93 -16.47 -4.85
N SER A 34 -1.10 -16.76 -3.57
CA SER A 34 -0.12 -16.34 -2.53
C SER A 34 1.28 -16.88 -2.78
N GLN A 35 1.39 -18.04 -3.43
CA GLN A 35 2.68 -18.61 -3.80
C GLN A 35 3.32 -17.86 -4.96
N ALA A 36 2.57 -17.61 -6.04
CA ALA A 36 3.08 -16.84 -7.17
C ALA A 36 3.47 -15.41 -6.77
N LEU A 37 2.67 -14.76 -5.91
CA LEU A 37 2.99 -13.44 -5.37
C LEU A 37 4.25 -13.48 -4.50
N ALA A 38 4.44 -14.55 -3.72
CA ALA A 38 5.65 -14.75 -2.92
C ALA A 38 6.89 -14.93 -3.78
N ASP A 39 6.82 -15.79 -4.79
CA ASP A 39 7.95 -16.12 -5.65
C ASP A 39 8.38 -14.91 -6.50
N GLN A 40 7.41 -14.16 -7.04
CA GLN A 40 7.68 -13.02 -7.91
C GLN A 40 8.30 -11.83 -7.17
N PHE A 41 7.92 -11.60 -5.91
CA PHE A 41 8.35 -10.42 -5.14
C PHE A 41 9.26 -10.77 -3.94
N ASN A 42 9.75 -12.00 -3.89
CA ASN A 42 10.60 -12.53 -2.82
C ASN A 42 9.99 -12.34 -1.42
N LEU A 43 8.72 -12.71 -1.29
CA LEU A 43 7.94 -12.63 -0.04
C LEU A 43 7.69 -14.04 0.51
N ASN A 44 7.05 -14.12 1.68
CA ASN A 44 6.64 -15.39 2.26
C ASN A 44 5.13 -15.63 2.07
N SER A 45 4.80 -16.70 1.34
CA SER A 45 3.44 -17.15 1.00
C SER A 45 2.55 -17.39 2.24
N ALA A 46 3.09 -17.98 3.30
CA ALA A 46 2.35 -18.19 4.56
C ALA A 46 2.10 -16.86 5.29
N GLN A 47 3.08 -15.95 5.27
CA GLN A 47 2.93 -14.61 5.86
C GLN A 47 1.88 -13.79 5.12
N ILE A 48 1.85 -13.82 3.77
CA ILE A 48 0.82 -13.15 2.96
C ILE A 48 -0.58 -13.63 3.37
N ARG A 49 -0.80 -14.95 3.44
CA ARG A 49 -2.10 -15.50 3.85
C ARG A 49 -2.47 -15.07 5.26
N LYS A 50 -1.52 -15.15 6.19
CA LYS A 50 -1.73 -14.73 7.59
C LYS A 50 -2.10 -13.26 7.67
N ASP A 51 -1.36 -12.39 6.99
CA ASP A 51 -1.60 -10.95 7.01
C ASP A 51 -2.96 -10.59 6.43
N LEU A 52 -3.28 -11.11 5.25
CA LEU A 52 -4.58 -10.87 4.61
C LEU A 52 -5.73 -11.37 5.48
N ALA A 53 -5.59 -12.53 6.13
CA ALA A 53 -6.63 -13.07 7.02
C ALA A 53 -6.97 -12.16 8.22
N HIS A 54 -6.08 -11.23 8.63
CA HIS A 54 -6.39 -10.29 9.71
C HIS A 54 -7.39 -9.20 9.28
N PHE A 55 -7.52 -8.93 7.98
CA PHE A 55 -8.36 -7.84 7.46
C PHE A 55 -9.64 -8.33 6.78
N GLY A 56 -9.85 -9.63 6.70
CA GLY A 56 -11.04 -10.24 6.11
C GLY A 56 -10.75 -11.52 5.34
N GLU A 57 -11.76 -12.01 4.64
CA GLU A 57 -11.62 -13.13 3.74
C GLU A 57 -11.20 -12.63 2.36
N PHE A 58 -10.04 -13.09 1.90
CA PHE A 58 -9.48 -12.72 0.59
C PHE A 58 -9.25 -13.97 -0.26
N GLY A 59 -9.68 -13.86 -1.52
CA GLY A 59 -9.43 -14.87 -2.55
C GLY A 59 -10.37 -16.06 -2.50
N VAL A 60 -10.23 -16.91 -3.51
CA VAL A 60 -11.06 -18.10 -3.72
C VAL A 60 -10.14 -19.33 -3.77
N ARG A 61 -10.52 -20.38 -3.03
CA ARG A 61 -9.77 -21.64 -3.01
C ARG A 61 -9.65 -22.20 -4.43
N GLY A 62 -8.42 -22.47 -4.86
CA GLY A 62 -8.12 -22.98 -6.21
C GLY A 62 -7.92 -21.90 -7.28
N VAL A 63 -8.31 -20.64 -7.02
CA VAL A 63 -8.12 -19.51 -7.95
C VAL A 63 -7.03 -18.54 -7.45
N GLY A 64 -6.99 -18.28 -6.14
CA GLY A 64 -6.14 -17.26 -5.55
C GLY A 64 -6.89 -15.94 -5.36
N TYR A 65 -6.20 -14.82 -5.50
CA TYR A 65 -6.73 -13.48 -5.31
C TYR A 65 -7.03 -12.83 -6.64
N PHE A 66 -8.19 -12.18 -6.77
CA PHE A 66 -8.42 -11.23 -7.85
C PHE A 66 -7.58 -9.98 -7.59
N VAL A 67 -6.70 -9.64 -8.53
CA VAL A 67 -5.68 -8.60 -8.33
C VAL A 67 -6.33 -7.25 -8.08
N GLU A 68 -7.31 -6.86 -8.91
CA GLU A 68 -8.00 -5.58 -8.78
C GLU A 68 -8.81 -5.45 -7.49
N GLU A 69 -9.53 -6.50 -7.11
CA GLU A 69 -10.34 -6.49 -5.89
C GLU A 69 -9.46 -6.41 -4.64
N LEU A 70 -8.41 -7.22 -4.59
CA LEU A 70 -7.45 -7.21 -3.48
C LEU A 70 -6.74 -5.85 -3.39
N ARG A 71 -6.34 -5.28 -4.53
CA ARG A 71 -5.74 -3.94 -4.61
C ARG A 71 -6.66 -2.88 -4.01
N GLN A 72 -7.92 -2.84 -4.43
CA GLN A 72 -8.91 -1.88 -3.93
C GLN A 72 -9.17 -2.04 -2.43
N HIS A 73 -9.28 -3.27 -1.93
CA HIS A 73 -9.45 -3.51 -0.50
C HIS A 73 -8.23 -3.04 0.31
N ILE A 74 -7.01 -3.36 -0.13
CA ILE A 74 -5.80 -2.91 0.56
C ILE A 74 -5.67 -1.38 0.53
N THR A 75 -5.99 -0.72 -0.59
CA THR A 75 -6.05 0.75 -0.69
C THR A 75 -6.97 1.34 0.38
N LYS A 76 -8.18 0.79 0.55
CA LYS A 76 -9.14 1.23 1.58
C LYS A 76 -8.64 0.97 3.00
N ILE A 77 -8.03 -0.19 3.26
CA ILE A 77 -7.46 -0.53 4.58
C ILE A 77 -6.36 0.48 4.97
N LEU A 78 -5.53 0.88 4.00
CA LEU A 78 -4.49 1.88 4.20
C LEU A 78 -5.02 3.32 4.21
N GLY A 79 -6.32 3.53 3.97
CA GLY A 79 -6.96 4.84 3.89
C GLY A 79 -6.54 5.67 2.67
N LEU A 80 -5.90 5.05 1.67
CA LEU A 80 -5.34 5.72 0.49
C LEU A 80 -6.40 6.04 -0.58
N ASP A 81 -7.67 5.72 -0.31
CA ASP A 81 -8.83 6.13 -1.11
C ASP A 81 -9.31 7.56 -0.80
N ASN A 82 -8.77 8.18 0.26
CA ASN A 82 -9.08 9.54 0.67
C ASN A 82 -7.94 10.50 0.33
N ALA A 83 -8.27 11.76 0.08
CA ALA A 83 -7.28 12.81 -0.13
C ALA A 83 -6.62 13.20 1.21
N HIS A 84 -5.31 13.04 1.29
CA HIS A 84 -4.51 13.38 2.46
C HIS A 84 -3.76 14.69 2.24
N ARG A 85 -4.01 15.67 3.11
CA ARG A 85 -3.29 16.94 3.11
C ARG A 85 -2.05 16.81 3.98
N VAL A 86 -0.87 17.03 3.40
CA VAL A 86 0.41 16.90 4.11
C VAL A 86 1.19 18.20 4.08
N GLY A 87 1.99 18.44 5.13
CA GLY A 87 2.96 19.53 5.20
C GLY A 87 4.38 18.98 5.23
N ILE A 88 5.31 19.65 4.57
CA ILE A 88 6.74 19.33 4.62
C ILE A 88 7.42 20.32 5.57
N VAL A 89 8.20 19.80 6.52
CA VAL A 89 9.02 20.60 7.44
C VAL A 89 10.48 20.44 7.04
N GLY A 90 11.16 21.55 6.77
CA GLY A 90 12.51 21.62 6.19
C GLY A 90 12.45 21.66 4.66
N VAL A 91 12.56 22.86 4.08
CA VAL A 91 12.55 23.19 2.65
C VAL A 91 13.97 23.38 2.11
N GLY A 92 14.89 22.51 2.56
CA GLY A 92 16.19 22.36 1.91
C GLY A 92 16.06 21.69 0.53
N LYS A 93 17.17 21.20 -0.02
CA LYS A 93 17.20 20.49 -1.31
C LYS A 93 16.22 19.31 -1.37
N LEU A 94 16.15 18.51 -0.30
CA LEU A 94 15.25 17.36 -0.24
C LEU A 94 13.79 17.76 -0.06
N GLY A 95 13.50 18.72 0.83
CA GLY A 95 12.14 19.22 1.02
C GLY A 95 11.57 19.82 -0.26
N THR A 96 12.39 20.58 -0.99
CA THR A 96 12.03 21.12 -2.31
C THR A 96 11.82 20.02 -3.35
N ALA A 97 12.66 18.98 -3.37
CA ALA A 97 12.48 17.84 -4.28
C ALA A 97 11.18 17.07 -3.97
N LEU A 98 10.87 16.86 -2.69
CA LEU A 98 9.64 16.20 -2.26
C LEU A 98 8.40 17.05 -2.56
N ALA A 99 8.46 18.37 -2.39
CA ALA A 99 7.37 19.28 -2.71
C ALA A 99 6.97 19.20 -4.20
N ASN A 100 7.94 18.94 -5.08
CA ASN A 100 7.74 18.82 -6.52
C ASN A 100 7.56 17.36 -6.99
N TYR A 101 7.45 16.40 -6.07
CA TYR A 101 7.32 14.99 -6.43
C TYR A 101 5.87 14.63 -6.80
N ASN A 102 5.62 14.44 -8.09
CA ASN A 102 4.30 14.08 -8.62
C ASN A 102 3.74 12.74 -8.08
N GLY A 103 4.58 11.88 -7.50
CA GLY A 103 4.12 10.61 -6.94
C GLY A 103 3.24 10.75 -5.68
N PHE A 104 3.25 11.90 -5.01
CA PHE A 104 2.31 12.18 -3.93
C PHE A 104 0.88 12.26 -4.45
N THR A 105 0.65 13.03 -5.52
CA THR A 105 -0.68 13.18 -6.13
C THR A 105 -1.22 11.85 -6.65
N ALA A 106 -0.36 11.00 -7.24
CA ALA A 106 -0.74 9.67 -7.69
C ALA A 106 -1.15 8.71 -6.54
N SER A 107 -0.77 9.03 -5.31
CA SER A 107 -1.08 8.25 -4.10
C SER A 107 -2.12 8.94 -3.19
N ASN A 108 -2.90 9.89 -3.74
CA ASN A 108 -3.89 10.71 -3.03
C ASN A 108 -3.31 11.57 -1.89
N PHE A 109 -2.03 11.91 -1.93
CA PHE A 109 -1.41 12.90 -1.05
C PHE A 109 -1.27 14.24 -1.77
N THR A 110 -1.64 15.32 -1.10
CA THR A 110 -1.45 16.69 -1.58
C THR A 110 -0.60 17.46 -0.59
N VAL A 111 0.58 17.92 -1.04
CA VAL A 111 1.41 18.83 -0.26
C VAL A 111 0.74 20.20 -0.25
N VAL A 112 0.26 20.64 0.91
CA VAL A 112 -0.50 21.90 1.06
C VAL A 112 0.23 22.97 1.86
N ALA A 113 1.36 22.61 2.48
CA ALA A 113 2.17 23.53 3.27
C ALA A 113 3.64 23.12 3.25
N LEU A 114 4.51 24.12 3.25
CA LEU A 114 5.96 23.98 3.42
C LEU A 114 6.37 24.88 4.58
N PHE A 115 7.15 24.35 5.52
CA PHE A 115 7.64 25.05 6.70
C PHE A 115 9.16 24.99 6.73
N ASP A 116 9.81 26.12 6.98
CA ASP A 116 11.24 26.21 7.26
C ASP A 116 11.50 27.14 8.44
N ASN A 117 12.67 27.03 9.05
CA ASN A 117 13.16 27.92 10.11
C ASN A 117 14.31 28.82 9.61
N ASP A 118 14.72 28.69 8.35
CA ASP A 118 15.51 29.71 7.67
C ASP A 118 14.72 31.03 7.67
N ARG A 119 15.31 32.06 8.30
CA ARG A 119 14.74 33.41 8.42
C ARG A 119 14.79 34.18 7.10
#